data_AF-A0A8I1I6W5-F1
#
_entry.id   AF-A0A8I1I6W5-F1
#
_cell.length_a   1.000
_cell.length_b   1.000
_cell.length_c   1.000
_cell.angle_alpha   90.00
_cell.angle_beta   90.00
_cell.angle_gamma   90.00
#
_symmetry.space_group_name_H-M   'P 1'
#
loop_
_entity.id
_entity.type
_entity.pdbx_description
1 polymer ?
#
loop_
_entity_poly.entity_id
_entity_poly.type
_entity_poly.pdbx_seq_one_letter_code
_entity_poly.pdbx_strand_id
1 'polypeptide(L)'
;MLKNEFLKKMHEYGIKLEDYQIVIDEYRPVSYFLGVYKRKDAWIIYEVGDRNNVDIMYEELSENKIFDEFYQEVLERLHSLGYVTINISKQVIQTSEEYVCNFLQKKYSISKFDAKDIWNDLKYDFHVLNEVKYFALNDKFVPSNDCYKVEGYSAQDIYEKTYLTEIGAYNYLIYLKEDPEQALKDLKNGLPRK
;
A
#
# COMPACT_ATOMS: atom_id res chain seq x y z
N MET A 1 -11.44 -14.09 -2.48
CA MET A 1 -11.94 -13.02 -3.38
C MET A 1 -11.86 -13.53 -4.81
N LEU A 2 -12.70 -13.04 -5.73
CA LEU A 2 -12.60 -13.43 -7.15
C LEU A 2 -11.37 -12.80 -7.82
N LYS A 3 -10.90 -13.36 -8.94
CA LYS A 3 -9.77 -12.81 -9.71
C LYS A 3 -9.98 -11.33 -10.06
N ASN A 4 -11.18 -10.96 -10.50
CA ASN A 4 -11.49 -9.58 -10.87
C ASN A 4 -11.48 -8.63 -9.67
N GLU A 5 -11.86 -9.12 -8.49
CA GLU A 5 -11.78 -8.33 -7.24
C GLU A 5 -10.33 -8.11 -6.83
N PHE A 6 -9.50 -9.15 -6.97
CA PHE A 6 -8.06 -9.05 -6.75
C PHE A 6 -7.42 -8.01 -7.69
N LEU A 7 -7.67 -8.11 -9.00
CA LEU A 7 -7.11 -7.19 -10.00
C LEU A 7 -7.55 -5.75 -9.75
N LYS A 8 -8.84 -5.55 -9.40
CA LYS A 8 -9.38 -4.25 -9.03
C LYS A 8 -8.64 -3.67 -7.82
N LYS A 9 -8.37 -4.48 -6.79
CA LYS A 9 -7.59 -4.04 -5.61
C LYS A 9 -6.17 -3.65 -5.97
N MET A 10 -5.44 -4.47 -6.73
CA MET A 10 -4.08 -4.13 -7.16
C MET A 10 -4.06 -2.80 -7.92
N HIS A 11 -5.02 -2.59 -8.81
CA HIS A 11 -5.20 -1.32 -9.52
C HIS A 11 -5.52 -0.15 -8.58
N GLU A 12 -6.46 -0.31 -7.63
CA GLU A 12 -6.75 0.71 -6.61
C GLU A 12 -5.55 1.03 -5.72
N TYR A 13 -4.62 0.08 -5.58
CA TYR A 13 -3.37 0.24 -4.87
C TYR A 13 -2.26 0.82 -5.75
N GLY A 14 -2.52 1.11 -7.03
CA GLY A 14 -1.49 1.57 -7.95
C GLY A 14 -0.38 0.54 -8.19
N ILE A 15 -0.61 -0.73 -7.84
CA ILE A 15 0.34 -1.83 -8.00
C ILE A 15 0.20 -2.38 -9.41
N LYS A 16 1.25 -2.22 -10.20
CA LYS A 16 1.44 -2.96 -11.45
C LYS A 16 2.19 -4.25 -11.14
N LEU A 17 1.47 -5.36 -11.13
CA LEU A 17 1.99 -6.67 -10.70
C LEU A 17 3.28 -7.07 -11.43
N GLU A 18 3.39 -6.70 -12.70
CA GLU A 18 4.53 -7.00 -13.56
C GLU A 18 5.83 -6.33 -13.07
N ASP A 19 5.73 -5.13 -12.48
CA ASP A 19 6.88 -4.41 -11.91
C ASP A 19 7.49 -5.20 -10.72
N TYR A 20 6.71 -6.12 -10.15
CA TYR A 20 7.08 -6.97 -9.01
C TYR A 20 7.27 -8.43 -9.38
N GLN A 21 7.39 -8.74 -10.68
CA GLN A 21 7.54 -10.11 -11.19
C GLN A 21 6.38 -11.03 -10.77
N ILE A 22 5.17 -10.46 -10.61
CA ILE A 22 3.94 -11.19 -10.31
C ILE A 22 3.15 -11.39 -11.61
N VAL A 23 2.72 -12.62 -11.88
CA VAL A 23 1.93 -12.96 -13.09
C VAL A 23 0.64 -13.70 -12.77
N ILE A 24 -0.38 -13.49 -13.59
CA ILE A 24 -1.71 -14.09 -13.44
C ILE A 24 -2.11 -14.74 -14.76
N ASP A 25 -2.78 -15.89 -14.67
CA ASP A 25 -3.24 -16.70 -15.80
C ASP A 25 -2.10 -17.24 -16.70
N GLU A 26 -0.84 -17.10 -16.29
CA GLU A 26 0.33 -17.53 -17.05
C GLU A 26 1.31 -18.32 -16.17
N TYR A 27 1.88 -19.38 -16.74
CA TYR A 27 3.03 -20.08 -16.17
C TYR A 27 4.33 -19.54 -16.79
N ARG A 28 5.12 -18.81 -15.99
CA ARG A 28 6.45 -18.31 -16.35
C ARG A 28 7.52 -18.90 -15.42
N PRO A 29 8.31 -19.88 -15.89
CA PRO A 29 9.42 -20.44 -15.12
C PRO A 29 10.67 -19.54 -15.21
N VAL A 30 10.51 -18.27 -14.84
CA VAL A 30 11.59 -17.28 -14.80
C VAL A 30 11.90 -16.98 -13.34
N SER A 31 13.18 -17.02 -12.95
CA SER A 31 13.61 -16.76 -11.58
C SER A 31 12.94 -15.52 -10.96
N TYR A 32 12.59 -15.68 -9.69
CA TYR A 32 11.93 -14.70 -8.81
C TYR A 32 10.47 -14.39 -9.13
N PHE A 33 9.86 -15.07 -10.11
CA PHE A 33 8.45 -14.87 -10.39
C PHE A 33 7.56 -15.51 -9.32
N LEU A 34 6.53 -14.77 -8.89
CA LEU A 34 5.35 -15.32 -8.24
C LEU A 34 4.25 -15.40 -9.28
N GLY A 35 3.48 -16.49 -9.33
CA GLY A 35 2.36 -16.53 -10.23
C GLY A 35 1.19 -17.35 -9.76
N VAL A 36 0.03 -17.05 -10.32
CA VAL A 36 -1.18 -17.87 -10.19
C VAL A 36 -1.73 -18.19 -11.56
N TYR A 37 -2.01 -19.46 -11.84
CA TYR A 37 -2.58 -19.89 -13.12
C TYR A 37 -3.54 -21.05 -12.93
N LYS A 38 -4.42 -21.25 -13.91
CA LYS A 38 -5.34 -22.38 -13.92
C LYS A 38 -4.77 -23.55 -14.71
N ARG A 39 -4.68 -24.71 -14.09
CA ARG A 39 -4.26 -25.99 -14.70
C ARG A 39 -5.41 -26.98 -14.62
N LYS A 40 -6.03 -27.28 -15.76
CA LYS A 40 -7.27 -28.07 -15.83
C LYS A 40 -8.37 -27.41 -14.98
N ASP A 41 -8.76 -28.05 -13.88
CA ASP A 41 -9.85 -27.60 -13.00
C ASP A 41 -9.34 -26.91 -11.73
N ALA A 42 -8.03 -26.95 -11.47
CA ALA A 42 -7.42 -26.36 -10.28
C ALA A 42 -6.65 -25.08 -10.61
N TRP A 43 -6.64 -24.15 -9.68
CA TRP A 43 -5.75 -23.01 -9.66
C TRP A 43 -4.51 -23.32 -8.83
N ILE A 44 -3.37 -22.80 -9.28
CA ILE A 44 -2.06 -23.09 -8.72
C ILE A 44 -1.34 -21.79 -8.47
N ILE A 45 -0.87 -21.60 -7.24
CA ILE A 45 0.12 -20.57 -6.90
C ILE A 45 1.50 -21.21 -6.94
N TYR A 46 2.44 -20.55 -7.60
CA TYR A 46 3.81 -21.02 -7.72
C TYR A 46 4.79 -19.88 -7.51
N GLU A 47 5.98 -20.23 -7.04
CA GLU A 47 7.13 -19.35 -6.95
C GLU A 47 8.31 -19.97 -7.71
N VAL A 48 9.15 -19.13 -8.32
CA VAL A 48 10.35 -19.58 -9.02
C VAL A 48 11.60 -19.06 -8.30
N GLY A 49 12.48 -19.96 -7.85
CA GLY A 49 13.75 -19.59 -7.20
C GLY A 49 14.90 -19.26 -8.16
N ASP A 50 16.08 -19.01 -7.60
CA ASP A 50 17.35 -18.56 -8.23
C ASP A 50 17.89 -19.47 -9.36
N ARG A 51 17.33 -20.67 -9.53
CA ARG A 51 17.76 -21.66 -10.55
C ARG A 51 16.61 -22.13 -11.45
N ASN A 52 15.58 -21.32 -11.59
CA ASN A 52 14.31 -21.68 -12.24
C ASN A 52 13.63 -22.92 -11.61
N ASN A 53 13.95 -23.21 -10.35
CA ASN A 53 13.25 -24.24 -9.59
C ASN A 53 11.87 -23.68 -9.25
N VAL A 54 10.83 -24.37 -9.71
CA VAL A 54 9.45 -23.97 -9.48
C VAL A 54 8.95 -24.71 -8.25
N ASP A 55 8.51 -23.96 -7.26
CA ASP A 55 7.80 -24.48 -6.10
C ASP A 55 6.30 -24.25 -6.25
N ILE A 56 5.49 -25.26 -5.94
CA ILE A 56 4.03 -25.15 -5.93
C ILE A 56 3.62 -24.89 -4.50
N MET A 57 3.16 -23.67 -4.23
CA MET A 57 2.80 -23.23 -2.89
C MET A 57 1.40 -23.71 -2.52
N TYR A 58 0.45 -23.59 -3.45
CA TYR A 58 -0.95 -23.96 -3.24
C TYR A 58 -1.57 -24.55 -4.52
N GLU A 59 -2.50 -25.47 -4.34
CA GLU A 59 -3.38 -26.00 -5.39
C GLU A 59 -4.82 -26.07 -4.85
N GLU A 60 -5.78 -25.40 -5.50
CA GLU A 60 -7.17 -25.30 -5.02
C GLU A 60 -8.14 -25.18 -6.20
N LEU A 61 -9.33 -25.80 -6.07
CA LEU A 61 -10.37 -25.76 -7.11
C LEU A 61 -11.15 -24.43 -7.08
N SER A 62 -11.28 -23.84 -5.88
CA SER A 62 -12.01 -22.60 -5.68
C SER A 62 -11.17 -21.37 -6.05
N GLU A 63 -11.64 -20.60 -7.06
CA GLU A 63 -11.05 -19.30 -7.40
C GLU A 63 -11.04 -18.34 -6.21
N ASN A 64 -12.11 -18.33 -5.40
CA ASN A 64 -12.19 -17.42 -4.26
C ASN A 64 -11.09 -17.67 -3.23
N LYS A 65 -10.86 -18.95 -2.90
CA LYS A 65 -9.85 -19.32 -1.91
C LYS A 65 -8.44 -19.09 -2.43
N ILE A 66 -8.13 -19.53 -3.66
CA ILE A 66 -6.78 -19.38 -4.20
C ILE A 66 -6.40 -17.90 -4.32
N PHE A 67 -7.32 -17.01 -4.70
CA PHE A 67 -7.01 -15.58 -4.79
C PHE A 67 -6.99 -14.88 -3.42
N ASP A 68 -7.59 -15.46 -2.37
CA ASP A 68 -7.36 -14.98 -1.00
C ASP A 68 -5.96 -15.34 -0.50
N GLU A 69 -5.47 -16.55 -0.81
CA GLU A 69 -4.10 -16.99 -0.50
C GLU A 69 -3.07 -16.22 -1.35
N PHE A 70 -3.28 -16.14 -2.66
CA PHE A 70 -2.41 -15.39 -3.58
C PHE A 70 -2.28 -13.93 -3.17
N TYR A 71 -3.36 -13.35 -2.64
CA TYR A 71 -3.31 -12.00 -2.10
C TYR A 71 -2.40 -11.88 -0.87
N GLN A 72 -2.33 -12.88 0.02
CA GLN A 72 -1.33 -12.86 1.09
C GLN A 72 0.09 -12.96 0.54
N GLU A 73 0.34 -13.89 -0.38
CA GLU A 73 1.66 -14.07 -0.99
C GLU A 73 2.16 -12.81 -1.70
N VAL A 74 1.28 -12.12 -2.41
CA VAL A 74 1.60 -10.83 -3.04
C VAL A 74 1.96 -9.77 -1.99
N LEU A 75 1.23 -9.69 -0.87
CA LEU A 75 1.57 -8.75 0.20
C LEU A 75 2.89 -9.08 0.88
N GLU A 76 3.18 -10.35 1.14
CA GLU A 76 4.45 -10.80 1.71
C GLU A 76 5.63 -10.49 0.78
N ARG A 77 5.45 -10.74 -0.52
CA ARG A 77 6.43 -10.33 -1.55
C ARG A 77 6.65 -8.83 -1.53
N LEU A 78 5.60 -8.04 -1.59
CA LEU A 78 5.69 -6.57 -1.52
C LEU A 78 6.37 -6.12 -0.23
N HIS A 79 6.12 -6.77 0.90
CA HIS A 79 6.78 -6.47 2.17
C HIS A 79 8.28 -6.74 2.11
N SER A 80 8.66 -7.92 1.61
CA SER A 80 10.07 -8.32 1.47
C SER A 80 10.88 -7.38 0.57
N LEU A 81 10.21 -6.77 -0.39
CA LEU A 81 10.76 -5.80 -1.33
C LEU A 81 10.67 -4.35 -0.81
N GLY A 82 10.10 -4.12 0.38
CA GLY A 82 9.98 -2.79 1.00
C GLY A 82 8.83 -1.92 0.48
N TYR A 83 7.89 -2.50 -0.29
CA TYR A 83 6.74 -1.80 -0.88
C TYR A 83 5.50 -1.78 0.02
N VAL A 84 5.46 -2.62 1.04
CA VAL A 84 4.52 -2.49 2.17
C VAL A 84 5.29 -2.70 3.46
N THR A 85 4.73 -2.24 4.58
CA THR A 85 5.33 -2.37 5.89
C THR A 85 4.56 -3.40 6.71
N ILE A 86 5.20 -4.04 7.69
CA ILE A 86 4.60 -5.17 8.45
C ILE A 86 3.30 -4.77 9.17
N ASN A 87 3.13 -3.47 9.43
CA ASN A 87 1.94 -2.90 10.09
C ASN A 87 0.77 -2.69 9.13
N ILE A 88 0.97 -2.83 7.81
CA ILE A 88 -0.08 -2.76 6.80
C ILE A 88 -0.76 -4.14 6.70
N SER A 89 -1.61 -4.43 7.70
CA SER A 89 -2.35 -5.68 7.77
C SER A 89 -3.44 -5.79 6.70
N LYS A 90 -3.96 -7.00 6.48
CA LYS A 90 -5.16 -7.22 5.64
C LYS A 90 -6.31 -6.29 6.02
N GLN A 91 -6.51 -6.02 7.31
CA GLN A 91 -7.54 -5.09 7.79
C GLN A 91 -7.25 -3.64 7.37
N VAL A 92 -6.01 -3.17 7.52
CA VAL A 92 -5.58 -1.83 7.06
C VAL A 92 -5.90 -1.71 5.58
N ILE A 93 -5.46 -2.67 4.77
CA ILE A 93 -5.59 -2.60 3.33
C ILE A 93 -7.06 -2.63 2.88
N GLN A 94 -7.89 -3.44 3.55
CA GLN A 94 -9.34 -3.55 3.31
C GLN A 94 -10.16 -2.37 3.83
N THR A 95 -9.53 -1.45 4.56
CA THR A 95 -10.22 -0.25 5.08
C THR A 95 -10.73 0.58 3.89
N SER A 96 -12.04 0.82 3.88
CA SER A 96 -12.73 1.48 2.78
C SER A 96 -12.50 2.98 2.79
N GLU A 97 -12.62 3.61 1.61
CA GLU A 97 -12.69 5.06 1.46
C GLU A 97 -13.72 5.67 2.42
N GLU A 98 -14.91 5.08 2.51
CA GLU A 98 -15.99 5.58 3.38
C GLU A 98 -15.58 5.59 4.85
N TYR A 99 -14.89 4.55 5.32
CA TYR A 99 -14.40 4.50 6.70
C TYR A 99 -13.41 5.63 6.96
N VAL A 100 -12.40 5.79 6.09
CA VAL A 100 -11.39 6.84 6.23
C VAL A 100 -12.03 8.23 6.17
N CYS A 101 -12.90 8.49 5.20
CA CYS A 101 -13.61 9.77 5.09
C CYS A 101 -14.45 10.07 6.34
N ASN A 102 -15.13 9.07 6.91
CA ASN A 102 -15.91 9.24 8.14
C ASN A 102 -15.04 9.51 9.36
N PHE A 103 -13.88 8.88 9.45
CA PHE A 103 -12.88 9.18 10.46
C PHE A 103 -12.36 10.61 10.36
N LEU A 104 -11.96 11.05 9.15
CA LEU A 104 -11.44 12.40 8.90
C LEU A 104 -12.46 13.49 9.26
N GLN A 105 -13.72 13.32 8.84
CA GLN A 105 -14.82 14.23 9.20
C GLN A 105 -14.94 14.40 10.72
N LYS A 106 -14.90 13.30 11.47
CA LYS A 106 -15.04 13.33 12.93
C LYS A 106 -13.81 13.95 13.61
N LYS A 107 -12.61 13.55 13.20
CA LYS A 107 -11.36 13.97 13.86
C LYS A 107 -11.06 15.45 13.61
N TYR A 108 -11.27 15.94 12.39
CA TYR A 108 -10.92 17.30 12.00
C TYR A 108 -12.11 18.25 11.87
N SER A 109 -13.34 17.76 12.13
CA SER A 109 -14.58 18.54 11.97
C SER A 109 -14.75 19.14 10.57
N ILE A 110 -14.32 18.41 9.53
CA ILE A 110 -14.38 18.83 8.13
C ILE A 110 -15.60 18.26 7.40
N SER A 111 -15.93 18.82 6.24
CA SER A 111 -17.06 18.34 5.44
C SER A 111 -16.75 16.99 4.77
N LYS A 112 -17.81 16.28 4.34
CA LYS A 112 -17.66 15.07 3.52
C LYS A 112 -16.94 15.35 2.20
N PHE A 113 -17.12 16.54 1.64
CA PHE A 113 -16.43 16.96 0.41
C PHE A 113 -14.93 17.09 0.66
N ASP A 114 -14.53 17.82 1.70
CA ASP A 114 -13.11 18.02 2.04
C ASP A 114 -12.42 16.70 2.42
N ALA A 115 -13.10 15.81 3.16
CA ALA A 115 -12.56 14.50 3.49
C ALA A 115 -12.32 13.63 2.25
N LYS A 116 -13.21 13.74 1.25
CA LYS A 116 -13.05 13.04 -0.03
C LYS A 116 -11.95 13.66 -0.89
N ASP A 117 -11.76 14.96 -0.82
CA ASP A 117 -10.67 15.67 -1.49
C ASP A 117 -9.31 15.21 -0.95
N ILE A 118 -9.15 15.19 0.38
CA ILE A 118 -7.97 14.64 1.06
C ILE A 118 -7.70 13.19 0.65
N TRP A 119 -8.74 12.34 0.61
CA TRP A 119 -8.59 10.97 0.13
C TRP A 119 -8.10 10.90 -1.31
N ASN A 120 -8.62 11.77 -2.18
CA ASN A 120 -8.22 11.81 -3.58
C ASN A 120 -6.77 12.25 -3.77
N ASP A 121 -6.24 13.12 -2.91
CA ASP A 121 -4.83 13.51 -2.93
C ASP A 121 -3.94 12.35 -2.46
N LEU A 122 -4.31 11.73 -1.33
CA LEU A 122 -3.49 10.70 -0.68
C LEU A 122 -3.46 9.37 -1.43
N LYS A 123 -4.52 9.03 -2.17
CA LYS A 123 -4.63 7.72 -2.84
C LYS A 123 -3.63 7.50 -3.97
N TYR A 124 -2.95 8.55 -4.45
CA TYR A 124 -1.97 8.43 -5.53
C TYR A 124 -0.65 7.83 -5.06
N ASP A 125 -0.35 7.88 -3.75
CA ASP A 125 0.77 7.13 -3.18
C ASP A 125 0.26 5.99 -2.31
N PHE A 126 0.52 4.77 -2.75
CA PHE A 126 0.07 3.55 -2.09
C PHE A 126 0.57 3.42 -0.64
N HIS A 127 1.81 3.82 -0.36
CA HIS A 127 2.38 3.70 0.96
C HIS A 127 1.72 4.69 1.90
N VAL A 128 1.62 5.96 1.46
CA VAL A 128 0.94 7.02 2.21
C VAL A 128 -0.52 6.65 2.46
N LEU A 129 -1.23 6.14 1.46
CA LEU A 129 -2.61 5.70 1.59
C LEU A 129 -2.78 4.64 2.69
N ASN A 130 -1.87 3.67 2.75
CA ASN A 130 -1.94 2.62 3.77
C ASN A 130 -1.55 3.13 5.16
N GLU A 131 -0.60 4.05 5.28
CA GLU A 131 -0.33 4.69 6.57
C GLU A 131 -1.53 5.52 7.07
N VAL A 132 -2.23 6.21 6.17
CA VAL A 132 -3.46 6.94 6.49
C VAL A 132 -4.58 6.00 6.93
N LYS A 133 -4.72 4.84 6.26
CA LYS A 133 -5.66 3.78 6.68
C LYS A 133 -5.29 3.23 8.06
N TYR A 134 -4.00 2.97 8.31
CA TYR A 134 -3.51 2.55 9.62
C TYR A 134 -3.84 3.60 10.69
N PHE A 135 -3.60 4.86 10.39
CA PHE A 135 -3.92 5.98 11.26
C PHE A 135 -5.42 6.07 11.54
N ALA A 136 -6.28 5.91 10.53
CA ALA A 136 -7.73 5.93 10.72
C ALA A 136 -8.24 4.80 11.62
N LEU A 137 -7.59 3.62 11.59
CA LEU A 137 -7.94 2.47 12.43
C LEU A 137 -7.42 2.57 13.88
N ASN A 138 -6.22 3.15 14.06
CA ASN A 138 -5.50 3.09 15.33
C ASN A 138 -5.36 4.45 16.04
N ASP A 139 -5.72 5.54 15.36
CA ASP A 139 -5.52 6.94 15.76
C ASP A 139 -4.07 7.26 16.18
N LYS A 140 -3.10 6.60 15.54
CA LYS A 140 -1.66 6.69 15.80
C LYS A 140 -0.87 6.48 14.52
N PHE A 141 0.30 7.12 14.41
CA PHE A 141 1.24 6.86 13.33
C PHE A 141 1.74 5.40 13.34
N VAL A 142 2.17 4.91 12.18
CA VAL A 142 2.85 3.62 12.07
C VAL A 142 4.14 3.68 12.90
N PRO A 143 4.46 2.65 13.72
CA PRO A 143 5.70 2.58 14.48
C PRO A 143 6.95 2.90 13.66
N SER A 144 7.90 3.62 14.26
CA SER A 144 9.08 4.21 13.58
C SER A 144 10.02 3.22 12.88
N ASN A 145 9.98 1.95 13.27
CA ASN A 145 10.74 0.86 12.64
C ASN A 145 10.13 0.41 11.31
N ASP A 146 8.85 0.68 11.11
CA ASP A 146 8.03 0.14 10.03
C ASP A 146 7.26 1.25 9.30
N CYS A 147 7.53 2.52 9.58
CA CYS A 147 6.89 3.61 8.87
C CYS A 147 7.54 3.82 7.50
N TYR A 148 6.73 4.22 6.54
CA TYR A 148 7.18 4.67 5.23
C TYR A 148 8.00 5.94 5.37
N LYS A 149 9.15 5.98 4.69
CA LYS A 149 10.08 7.10 4.73
C LYS A 149 10.40 7.57 3.33
N VAL A 150 10.34 8.88 3.13
CA VAL A 150 10.75 9.56 1.90
C VAL A 150 11.86 10.53 2.27
N GLU A 151 13.01 10.45 1.58
CA GLU A 151 14.20 11.25 1.90
C GLU A 151 14.64 11.16 3.38
N GLY A 152 14.38 10.02 4.03
CA GLY A 152 14.70 9.77 5.43
C GLY A 152 13.68 10.32 6.45
N TYR A 153 12.57 10.91 6.00
CA TYR A 153 11.51 11.43 6.87
C TYR A 153 10.26 10.56 6.82
N SER A 154 9.68 10.27 7.99
CA SER A 154 8.32 9.72 8.11
C SER A 154 7.27 10.83 8.28
N ALA A 155 5.99 10.50 8.16
CA ALA A 155 4.92 11.44 8.47
C ALA A 155 4.98 11.91 9.93
N GLN A 156 5.34 11.02 10.86
CA GLN A 156 5.53 11.38 12.26
C GLN A 156 6.68 12.37 12.44
N ASP A 157 7.82 12.15 11.77
CA ASP A 157 8.95 13.08 11.79
C ASP A 157 8.53 14.49 11.34
N ILE A 158 7.77 14.57 10.25
CA ILE A 158 7.30 15.83 9.69
C ILE A 158 6.30 16.49 10.63
N TYR A 159 5.37 15.74 11.19
CA TYR A 159 4.41 16.23 12.18
C TYR A 159 5.12 16.81 13.41
N GLU A 160 6.10 16.11 13.98
CA GLU A 160 6.81 16.53 15.18
C GLU A 160 7.75 17.72 14.95
N LYS A 161 8.30 17.86 13.75
CA LYS A 161 9.25 18.94 13.40
C LYS A 161 8.57 20.19 12.85
N THR A 162 7.27 20.16 12.58
CA THR A 162 6.54 21.25 11.91
C THR A 162 5.23 21.60 12.64
N TYR A 163 4.42 22.48 12.04
CA TYR A 163 3.08 22.83 12.52
C TYR A 163 1.97 22.14 11.71
N LEU A 164 2.33 21.15 10.88
CA LEU A 164 1.36 20.43 10.07
C LEU A 164 0.48 19.53 10.94
N THR A 165 -0.75 19.32 10.50
CA THR A 165 -1.59 18.24 11.04
C THR A 165 -1.06 16.89 10.59
N GLU A 166 -1.58 15.79 11.16
CA GLU A 166 -1.19 14.44 10.75
C GLU A 166 -1.46 14.22 9.24
N ILE A 167 -2.58 14.73 8.73
CA ILE A 167 -2.89 14.71 7.28
C ILE A 167 -1.95 15.60 6.47
N GLY A 168 -1.62 16.79 7.00
CA GLY A 168 -0.64 17.67 6.37
C GLY A 168 0.71 16.98 6.23
N ALA A 169 1.14 16.21 7.23
CA ALA A 169 2.38 15.46 7.19
C ALA A 169 2.36 14.31 6.17
N TYR A 170 1.24 13.58 6.04
CA TYR A 170 1.07 12.57 4.99
C TYR A 170 1.12 13.18 3.58
N ASN A 171 0.42 14.30 3.35
CA ASN A 171 0.49 15.04 2.09
C ASN A 171 1.93 15.52 1.80
N TYR A 172 2.67 15.88 2.84
CA TYR A 172 4.05 16.32 2.69
C TYR A 172 4.99 15.18 2.26
N LEU A 173 4.72 13.92 2.62
CA LEU A 173 5.47 12.78 2.09
C LEU A 173 5.29 12.63 0.58
N ILE A 174 4.09 12.90 0.06
CA ILE A 174 3.83 12.92 -1.38
C ILE A 174 4.63 14.06 -2.02
N TYR A 175 4.61 15.25 -1.41
CA TYR A 175 5.38 16.38 -1.90
C TYR A 175 6.90 16.11 -1.92
N LEU A 176 7.45 15.48 -0.86
CA LEU A 176 8.84 15.03 -0.81
C LEU A 176 9.19 14.05 -1.92
N LYS A 177 8.24 13.26 -2.39
CA LYS A 177 8.44 12.29 -3.48
C LYS A 177 8.36 12.95 -4.85
N GLU A 178 7.46 13.93 -5.02
CA GLU A 178 7.24 14.62 -6.31
C GLU A 178 8.29 15.69 -6.59
N ASP A 179 8.69 16.46 -5.58
CA ASP A 179 9.71 17.51 -5.68
C ASP A 179 10.62 17.51 -4.44
N PRO A 180 11.55 16.53 -4.35
CA PRO A 180 12.39 16.34 -3.17
C PRO A 180 13.24 17.57 -2.82
N GLU A 181 13.79 18.25 -3.84
CA GLU A 181 14.69 19.39 -3.62
C GLU A 181 13.98 20.56 -2.95
N GLN A 182 12.80 20.95 -3.48
CA GLN A 182 12.04 22.07 -2.92
C GLN A 182 11.40 21.68 -1.58
N ALA A 183 10.87 20.48 -1.44
CA ALA A 183 10.31 20.00 -0.16
C ALA A 183 11.37 19.96 0.96
N LEU A 184 12.57 19.43 0.70
CA LEU A 184 13.65 19.43 1.71
C LEU A 184 14.09 20.85 2.08
N LYS A 185 14.09 21.78 1.12
CA LYS A 185 14.39 23.19 1.37
C LYS A 185 13.33 23.84 2.26
N ASP A 186 12.06 23.57 2.00
CA ASP A 186 10.96 24.12 2.79
C ASP A 186 10.93 23.55 4.21
N LEU A 187 11.23 22.25 4.39
CA LEU A 187 11.43 21.65 5.71
C LEU A 187 12.57 22.33 6.50
N LYS A 188 13.71 22.59 5.84
CA LYS A 188 14.87 23.24 6.48
C LYS A 188 14.59 24.70 6.87
N ASN A 189 13.83 25.42 6.04
CA ASN A 189 13.50 26.82 6.28
C ASN A 189 12.37 27.03 7.30
N GLY A 190 11.68 25.94 7.67
CA GLY A 190 10.48 25.98 8.50
C GLY A 190 9.26 26.34 7.64
N LEU A 191 8.24 25.50 7.70
CA LEU A 191 7.03 25.69 6.90
C LEU A 191 6.29 26.98 7.32
N PRO A 192 5.76 27.77 6.36
CA PRO A 192 5.05 28.99 6.67
C PRO A 192 3.83 28.69 7.56
N ARG A 193 3.66 29.47 8.63
CA ARG A 193 2.47 29.42 9.48
C ARG A 193 1.31 30.08 8.72
N LYS A 194 0.20 29.36 8.55
CA LYS A 194 -1.07 29.91 8.05
C LYS A 194 -1.79 30.69 9.14
#